data_AF-A0A1C3XUM1-F1
#
_entry.id   AF-A0A1C3XUM1-F1
#
_cell.length_a   1.000
_cell.length_b   1.000
_cell.length_c   1.000
_cell.angle_alpha   90.00
_cell.angle_beta   90.00
_cell.angle_gamma   90.00
#
_symmetry.space_group_name_H-M   'P 1'
#
loop_
_entity.id
_entity.type
_entity.pdbx_description
1 polymer ?
#
loop_
_entity_poly.entity_id
_entity_poly.type
_entity_poly.pdbx_seq_one_letter_code
_entity_poly.pdbx_strand_id
1 'polypeptide(L)' 'MYLAGISVRRVEDITEALWGTRVSPSTVSNLNKKIYTNIEAWRNRWIEGEHPYLYLYGIVMKRAAGLVRFAMSRC' A
#
# COMPACT_ATOMS: atom_id res chain seq x y z
N MET A 1 -0.30 7.96 -7.61
CA MET A 1 -1.54 7.48 -8.25
C MET A 1 -2.08 6.20 -7.61
N TYR A 2 -1.31 5.10 -7.55
CA TYR A 2 -1.77 3.86 -6.90
C TYR A 2 -2.08 4.04 -5.41
N LEU A 3 -1.22 4.76 -4.67
CA LEU A 3 -1.44 5.12 -3.26
C LEU A 3 -2.68 6.02 -3.03
N ALA A 4 -3.17 6.69 -4.08
CA ALA A 4 -4.40 7.48 -4.04
C ALA A 4 -5.65 6.64 -4.38
N GLY A 5 -5.53 5.31 -4.43
CA GLY A 5 -6.64 4.41 -4.74
C GLY A 5 -6.93 4.20 -6.23
N ILE A 6 -6.06 4.68 -7.13
CA ILE A 6 -6.23 4.50 -8.58
C ILE A 6 -5.77 3.10 -8.97
N SER A 7 -6.63 2.36 -9.68
CA SER A 7 -6.32 1.00 -10.15
C SER A 7 -5.16 0.99 -11.15
N VAL A 8 -4.41 -0.12 -11.20
CA VAL A 8 -3.23 -0.25 -12.07
C VAL A 8 -3.57 -0.06 -13.56
N ARG A 9 -4.74 -0.54 -13.99
CA ARG A 9 -5.27 -0.32 -15.35
C ARG A 9 -5.53 1.15 -15.64
N ARG A 10 -6.14 1.87 -14.68
CA ARG A 10 -6.41 3.29 -14.84
C ARG A 10 -5.13 4.14 -14.81
N VAL A 11 -4.07 3.67 -14.14
CA VAL A 11 -2.75 4.29 -14.23
C VAL A 11 -2.17 4.15 -15.64
N GLU A 12 -2.31 2.97 -16.25
CA GLU A 12 -1.87 2.74 -17.64
C GLU A 12 -2.58 3.70 -18.61
N ASP A 13 -3.91 3.80 -18.56
CA ASP A 13 -4.70 4.70 -19.41
C ASP A 13 -4.27 6.18 -19.25
N ILE A 14 -4.01 6.62 -18.01
CA ILE A 14 -3.59 7.99 -17.71
C ILE A 14 -2.15 8.23 -18.20
N THR A 15 -1.26 7.25 -18.09
CA THR A 15 0.13 7.41 -18.57
C THR A 15 0.19 7.52 -20.09
N GLU A 16 -0.65 6.78 -20.81
CA GLU A 16 -0.78 6.90 -22.26
C GLU A 16 -1.34 8.27 -22.65
N ALA A 17 -2.40 8.72 -21.98
CA ALA A 17 -3.03 10.01 -22.26
C ALA A 17 -2.12 11.22 -21.96
N LEU A 18 -1.30 11.15 -20.91
CA LEU A 18 -0.46 12.28 -20.47
C LEU A 18 0.92 12.33 -21.15
N TRP A 19 1.53 11.17 -21.40
CA TRP A 19 2.91 11.08 -21.87
C TRP A 19 3.05 10.40 -23.24
N GLY A 20 1.96 9.97 -23.88
CA GLY A 20 1.97 9.31 -25.18
C GLY A 20 2.61 7.92 -25.19
N THR A 21 3.08 7.44 -24.03
CA THR A 21 3.72 6.13 -23.85
C THR A 21 2.97 5.32 -22.81
N ARG A 22 2.59 4.09 -23.17
CA ARG A 22 1.97 3.16 -22.23
C ARG A 22 2.99 2.68 -21.20
N VAL A 23 2.70 2.89 -19.92
CA VAL A 23 3.40 2.20 -18.84
C VAL A 23 2.62 0.93 -18.51
N SER A 24 3.21 -0.22 -18.82
CA SER A 24 2.52 -1.50 -18.63
C SER A 24 2.19 -1.77 -17.15
N PRO A 25 1.11 -2.52 -16.85
CA PRO A 25 0.75 -2.89 -15.48
C PRO A 25 1.86 -3.65 -14.75
N SER A 26 2.67 -4.42 -15.48
CA SER A 26 3.83 -5.13 -14.94
C SER A 26 4.93 -4.16 -14.48
N THR A 27 5.15 -3.06 -15.20
CA THR A 27 6.10 -2.01 -14.80
C THR A 27 5.63 -1.29 -13.55
N VAL A 28 4.34 -0.91 -13.49
CA VAL A 28 3.76 -0.28 -12.28
C VAL A 28 3.82 -1.22 -11.08
N SER A 29 3.53 -2.51 -11.29
CA SER A 29 3.64 -3.54 -10.25
C SER A 29 5.07 -3.73 -9.75
N ASN A 30 6.06 -3.73 -10.65
CA ASN A 30 7.47 -3.83 -10.27
C ASN A 30 7.98 -2.59 -9.53
N LEU A 31 7.48 -1.40 -9.88
CA LEU A 31 7.75 -0.18 -9.11
C LEU A 31 7.15 -0.27 -7.70
N ASN A 32 5.92 -0.76 -7.57
CA ASN A 32 5.30 -1.00 -6.27
C ASN A 32 6.08 -2.02 -5.42
N LYS A 33 6.72 -3.02 -6.05
CA LYS A 33 7.57 -3.98 -5.31
C LYS A 33 8.71 -3.32 -4.58
N LYS A 34 9.34 -2.30 -5.17
CA LYS A 34 10.42 -1.55 -4.52
C LYS A 34 9.94 -0.80 -3.27
N ILE A 35 8.68 -0.37 -3.25
CA ILE A 35 8.07 0.32 -2.11
C ILE A 35 7.80 -0.67 -0.96
N TYR A 36 7.54 -1.95 -1.23
CA TYR A 36 7.31 -2.94 -0.17
C TYR A 36 8.49 -3.06 0.80
N THR A 37 9.72 -2.96 0.31
CA THR A 37 10.91 -2.97 1.18
C THR A 37 10.86 -1.85 2.23
N ASN A 38 10.45 -0.64 1.83
CA ASN A 38 10.32 0.49 2.74
C ASN A 38 9.14 0.32 3.71
N ILE A 39 8.01 -0.24 3.23
CA ILE A 39 6.85 -0.54 4.08
C ILE A 39 7.22 -1.57 5.15
N GLU A 40 7.97 -2.61 4.77
CA GLU A 40 8.37 -3.67 5.67
C GLU A 40 9.37 -3.18 6.71
N ALA A 41 10.34 -2.35 6.30
CA ALA A 41 11.23 -1.67 7.24
C ALA A 41 10.46 -0.78 8.24
N TRP A 42 9.47 -0.02 7.76
CA TRP A 42 8.63 0.82 8.62
C TRP A 42 7.76 0.01 9.59
N ARG A 43 7.16 -1.10 9.12
CA ARG A 43 6.30 -1.98 9.94
C ARG A 43 7.05 -2.70 11.06
N ASN A 44 8.33 -2.99 10.85
CA ASN A 44 9.18 -3.68 11.82
C ASN A 44 10.05 -2.73 12.64
N ARG A 45 9.86 -1.41 12.49
CA ARG A 45 10.56 -0.42 13.29
C ARG A 45 10.05 -0.48 14.73
N TRP A 46 10.97 -0.52 15.68
CA TRP A 46 10.65 -0.45 17.10
C TRP A 46 9.99 0.88 17.45
N ILE A 47 9.03 0.83 18.37
CA ILE A 47 8.41 2.04 18.91
C ILE A 47 9.25 2.48 20.12
N GLU A 48 9.94 3.61 19.99
CA GLU A 48 10.82 4.16 21.03
C GLU A 48 10.06 5.12 21.95
N GLY A 49 10.50 5.22 23.22
CA GLY A 49 9.95 6.14 24.22
C GLY A 49 8.81 5.55 25.07
N GLU A 50 8.38 6.31 26.08
CA GLU A 50 7.25 5.93 26.94
C GLU A 50 5.94 6.48 26.38
N HIS A 51 4.99 5.58 26.09
CA HIS A 51 3.68 5.91 25.55
C HIS A 51 2.61 5.57 26.60
N PRO A 52 2.16 6.53 27.42
CA PRO A 52 1.21 6.26 28.50
C PRO A 52 -0.18 5.83 28.02
N TYR A 53 -0.50 6.07 26.74
CA TYR A 53 -1.75 5.67 26.12
C TYR A 53 -1.50 5.13 24.71
N LEU A 54 -2.21 4.06 24.34
CA LEU A 54 -2.18 3.46 23.01
C LEU A 54 -3.61 3.42 22.44
N TYR A 55 -3.78 3.97 21.24
CA TYR A 55 -5.04 3.90 20.50
C TYR A 55 -4.93 2.88 19.38
N LEU A 56 -5.91 1.98 19.32
CA LEU A 56 -6.03 0.97 18.25
C LEU A 56 -7.22 1.32 17.37
N TYR A 57 -7.00 1.33 16.06
CA TYR A 57 -8.04 1.55 15.07
C TYR A 57 -8.17 0.34 14.14
N GLY A 58 -9.41 -0.05 13.85
CA GLY A 58 -9.74 -1.16 12.97
C GLY A 58 -10.50 -0.67 11.73
N ILE A 59 -10.15 -1.22 10.57
CA ILE A 59 -10.88 -1.00 9.31
C ILE A 59 -11.35 -2.36 8.79
N VAL A 60 -12.63 -2.48 8.49
CA VAL A 60 -13.20 -3.66 7.82
C VAL A 60 -13.11 -3.47 6.32
N MET A 61 -12.44 -4.38 5.62
CA MET A 61 -12.38 -4.40 4.16
C MET A 61 -12.89 -5.73 3.62
N LYS A 62 -13.85 -5.67 2.70
CA LYS A 62 -14.37 -6.87 2.01
C LYS A 62 -13.32 -7.36 1.00
N ARG A 63 -12.69 -8.51 1.28
CA ARG A 63 -11.87 -9.23 0.28
C ARG A 63 -12.71 -10.23 -0.49
N ALA A 64 -12.35 -10.47 -1.75
CA ALA A 64 -13.04 -11.43 -2.63
C ALA A 64 -13.05 -12.89 -2.12
N ALA A 65 -12.22 -13.21 -1.14
CA ALA A 65 -12.15 -14.52 -0.49
C ALA A 65 -12.04 -14.37 1.04
N GLY A 66 -13.14 -13.98 1.70
CA GLY A 66 -13.50 -14.26 3.10
C GLY A 66 -12.59 -13.89 4.29
N LEU A 67 -11.28 -13.65 4.10
CA LEU A 67 -10.33 -13.55 5.20
C LEU A 67 -10.13 -12.09 5.63
N VAL A 68 -10.64 -11.74 6.80
CA VAL A 68 -10.39 -10.48 7.50
C VAL A 68 -9.02 -10.60 8.21
N ARG A 69 -8.11 -9.67 7.95
CA ARG A 69 -6.86 -9.54 8.72
C ARG A 69 -6.92 -8.29 9.58
N PHE A 70 -6.77 -8.47 10.89
CA PHE A 70 -6.46 -7.38 11.80
C PHE A 70 -4.97 -7.05 11.66
N ALA A 71 -4.65 -5.82 11.27
CA ALA A 71 -3.27 -5.35 11.23
C ALA A 71 -2.91 -4.80 12.60
N MET A 72 -2.19 -5.60 13.40
CA MET A 72 -1.57 -5.16 14.65
C MET A 72 -0.10 -4.84 14.33
N SER A 73 0.29 -3.57 14.37
CA SER A 73 1.72 -3.22 14.42
C SER A 73 2.22 -3.58 15.82
N ARG A 74 3.26 -4.41 15.89
CA ARG A 74 3.91 -4.73 17.16
C ARG A 74 4.46 -3.42 17.76
N CYS A 75 4.20 -3.21 19.04
CA CYS A 75 4.97 -2.27 19.86
C CYS A 75 6.36 -2.85 20.10
#